data_AF-A0A016TIZ6-F1
#
_entry.id   AF-A0A016TIZ6-F1
#
_cell.length_a   1.000
_cell.length_b   1.000
_cell.length_c   1.000
_cell.angle_alpha   90.00
_cell.angle_beta   90.00
_cell.angle_gamma   90.00
#
_symmetry.space_group_name_H-M   'P 1'
#
loop_
_entity.id
_entity.type
_entity.pdbx_description
1 polymer ?
#
loop_
_entity_poly.entity_id
_entity_poly.type
_entity_poly.pdbx_seq_one_letter_code
_entity_poly.pdbx_strand_id
1 'polypeptide(L)'
;MDLKKDVYRATLLLQYRRCSTADEVHRFLLDSMGDQAPSRAVCFIWYRKFRDGEESLDQAPRIGRPPTQKRSVVIATCEAQPDLSVRDIAARTQTPKSTVHDVLRTSGKVPKLPRVLLTR
;
A
#
# COMPACT_ATOMS: atom_id res chain seq x y z
N MET A 1 -5.14 1.90 -13.75
CA MET A 1 -4.02 1.34 -14.55
C MET A 1 -3.44 2.48 -15.37
N ASP A 2 -2.15 2.72 -15.27
CA ASP A 2 -1.48 3.76 -16.04
C ASP A 2 -0.92 3.09 -17.29
N LEU A 3 -1.73 3.04 -18.34
CA LEU A 3 -1.47 2.26 -19.56
C LEU A 3 -0.07 2.55 -20.14
N LYS A 4 0.42 3.78 -20.01
CA LYS A 4 1.75 4.17 -20.47
C LYS A 4 2.86 3.46 -19.69
N LYS A 5 2.71 3.35 -18.37
CA LYS A 5 3.66 2.64 -17.50
C LYS A 5 3.68 1.16 -17.77
N ASP A 6 2.50 0.57 -17.93
CA ASP A 6 2.37 -0.86 -18.16
C ASP A 6 3.00 -1.25 -19.50
N VAL A 7 2.82 -0.43 -20.54
CA VAL A 7 3.44 -0.62 -21.86
C VAL A 7 4.97 -0.62 -21.78
N TYR A 8 5.61 0.44 -21.27
CA TYR A 8 7.09 0.47 -21.29
C TYR A 8 7.70 -0.60 -20.37
N ARG A 9 7.03 -0.97 -19.26
CA ARG A 9 7.50 -2.03 -18.36
C ARG A 9 7.47 -3.39 -19.04
N ALA A 10 6.40 -3.69 -19.76
CA ALA A 10 6.29 -4.91 -20.57
C ALA A 10 7.36 -4.95 -21.67
N THR A 11 7.59 -3.82 -22.35
CA THR A 11 8.67 -3.70 -23.35
C THR A 11 10.05 -3.94 -22.72
N LEU A 12 10.34 -3.33 -21.56
CA LEU A 12 11.62 -3.54 -20.85
C LEU A 12 11.84 -5.02 -20.51
N LEU A 13 10.81 -5.71 -20.01
CA LEU A 13 10.91 -7.14 -19.67
C LEU A 13 11.14 -8.00 -20.92
N LEU A 14 10.41 -7.74 -22.01
CA LEU A 14 10.59 -8.46 -23.26
C LEU A 14 12.01 -8.33 -23.80
N GLN A 15 12.57 -7.12 -23.78
CA GLN A 15 13.91 -6.85 -24.30
C GLN A 15 15.01 -7.38 -23.37
N TYR A 16 14.80 -7.33 -22.05
CA TYR A 16 15.69 -7.98 -21.09
C TYR A 16 15.82 -9.48 -21.36
N ARG A 17 14.70 -10.18 -21.62
CA ARG A 17 14.69 -11.60 -22.00
C ARG A 17 15.36 -11.88 -23.35
N ARG A 18 15.46 -10.88 -24.23
CA ARG A 18 16.20 -10.93 -25.50
C ARG A 18 17.67 -10.54 -25.35
N CYS A 19 18.16 -10.40 -24.11
CA CYS A 19 19.54 -10.01 -23.78
C CYS A 19 19.94 -8.61 -24.29
N SER A 20 18.99 -7.74 -24.61
CA SER A 20 19.29 -6.34 -24.94
C SER A 20 19.66 -5.55 -23.69
N THR A 21 20.55 -4.59 -23.83
CA THR A 21 21.01 -3.74 -22.72
C THR A 21 19.98 -2.66 -22.37
N ALA A 22 20.00 -2.17 -21.13
CA ALA A 22 19.11 -1.10 -20.68
C ALA A 22 19.25 0.20 -21.51
N ASP A 23 20.45 0.46 -22.06
CA ASP A 23 20.73 1.65 -22.85
C ASP A 23 20.12 1.56 -24.25
N GLU A 24 20.23 0.39 -24.90
CA GLU A 24 19.60 0.12 -26.20
C GLU A 24 18.08 0.24 -26.11
N VAL A 25 17.49 -0.33 -25.06
CA VAL A 25 16.04 -0.27 -24.86
C VAL A 25 15.58 1.14 -24.50
N HIS A 26 16.39 1.91 -23.77
CA HIS A 26 16.07 3.32 -23.51
C HIS A 26 16.01 4.13 -24.81
N ARG A 27 16.97 3.96 -25.73
CA ARG A 27 16.94 4.63 -27.05
C ARG A 27 15.75 4.20 -27.87
N PHE A 28 15.43 2.89 -27.89
CA PHE A 28 14.25 2.36 -28.56
C PHE A 28 12.94 2.94 -28.00
N LEU A 29 12.82 3.04 -26.67
CA LEU A 29 11.65 3.62 -26.02
C LEU A 29 11.53 5.12 -26.29
N LEU A 30 12.66 5.84 -26.33
CA LEU A 30 12.68 7.26 -26.66
C LEU A 30 12.23 7.52 -28.10
N ASP A 31 12.70 6.71 -29.06
CA ASP A 31 12.31 6.79 -30.46
C ASP A 31 10.82 6.46 -30.67
N SER A 32 10.31 5.43 -29.99
CA SER A 32 8.92 4.97 -30.15
C SER A 32 7.88 5.77 -29.35
N MET A 33 8.24 6.31 -28.18
CA MET A 33 7.29 6.97 -27.26
C MET A 33 7.54 8.48 -27.11
N GLY A 34 8.65 9.02 -27.60
CA GLY A 34 9.03 10.43 -27.45
C GLY A 34 9.00 10.89 -25.99
N ASP A 35 8.31 11.99 -25.72
CA ASP A 35 8.15 12.56 -24.37
C ASP A 35 7.45 11.65 -23.37
N GLN A 36 6.80 10.58 -23.83
CA GLN A 36 6.14 9.59 -22.98
C GLN A 36 7.09 8.44 -22.57
N ALA A 37 8.32 8.44 -23.07
CA ALA A 37 9.31 7.44 -22.73
C ALA A 37 9.75 7.56 -21.26
N PRO A 38 10.04 6.43 -20.57
CA PRO A 38 10.67 6.49 -19.26
C PRO A 38 12.08 7.08 -19.36
N SER A 39 12.50 7.76 -18.30
CA SER A 39 13.88 8.25 -18.22
C SER A 39 14.87 7.08 -18.19
N ARG A 40 16.11 7.36 -18.62
CA ARG A 40 17.21 6.39 -18.56
C ARG A 40 17.35 5.74 -17.17
N ALA A 41 17.24 6.54 -16.11
CA ALA A 41 17.31 6.04 -14.74
C ALA A 41 16.22 5.00 -14.43
N VAL A 42 14.98 5.21 -14.91
CA VAL A 42 13.88 4.26 -14.73
C VAL A 42 14.18 2.95 -15.45
N CYS A 43 14.67 2.98 -16.70
CA CYS A 43 15.07 1.77 -17.43
C CYS A 43 16.11 0.95 -16.65
N PHE A 44 17.13 1.60 -16.10
CA PHE A 44 18.18 0.94 -15.32
C PHE A 44 17.67 0.36 -13.99
N ILE A 45 16.72 1.01 -13.32
CA ILE A 45 16.06 0.48 -12.11
C ILE A 45 15.32 -0.82 -12.44
N TRP A 46 14.55 -0.84 -13.53
CA TRP A 46 13.84 -2.04 -13.97
C TRP A 46 14.79 -3.17 -14.34
N TYR A 47 15.87 -2.87 -15.07
CA TYR A 47 16.91 -3.85 -15.37
C TYR A 47 17.64 -4.39 -14.13
N ARG A 48 17.74 -3.60 -13.06
CA ARG A 48 18.23 -4.11 -11.76
C ARG A 48 17.22 -5.10 -11.17
N LYS A 49 15.93 -4.74 -11.12
CA LYS A 49 14.87 -5.63 -10.63
C LYS A 49 14.83 -6.97 -11.36
N PHE A 50 14.95 -6.96 -12.69
CA PHE A 50 14.96 -8.19 -13.48
C PHE A 50 16.19 -9.07 -13.21
N ARG A 51 17.36 -8.47 -12.95
CA ARG A 51 18.55 -9.21 -12.51
C ARG A 51 18.39 -9.80 -11.11
N ASP A 52 17.65 -9.12 -10.25
CA ASP A 52 17.31 -9.59 -8.90
C ASP A 52 16.16 -10.63 -8.90
N GLY A 53 15.65 -11.00 -10.09
CA GLY A 53 14.59 -11.99 -10.27
C GLY A 53 13.16 -11.44 -10.11
N GLU A 54 13.00 -10.14 -9.91
CA GLU A 54 11.69 -9.48 -9.80
C GLU A 54 11.17 -9.08 -11.19
N GLU A 55 10.43 -9.98 -11.84
CA GLU A 55 9.82 -9.75 -13.17
C GLU A 55 8.38 -9.21 -13.11
N SER A 56 7.82 -8.98 -11.92
CA SER A 56 6.48 -8.41 -11.78
C SER A 56 6.42 -6.98 -12.33
N LEU A 57 5.50 -6.73 -13.26
CA LEU A 57 5.27 -5.40 -13.84
C LEU A 57 4.37 -4.54 -12.94
N ASP A 58 3.70 -5.18 -11.99
CA ASP A 58 2.81 -4.52 -11.05
C ASP A 58 3.60 -3.71 -10.03
N GLN A 59 3.06 -2.55 -9.70
CA GLN A 59 3.59 -1.81 -8.56
C GLN A 59 3.13 -2.53 -7.30
N ALA A 60 4.10 -3.04 -6.52
CA ALA A 60 3.81 -3.54 -5.19
C ALA A 60 2.96 -2.51 -4.42
N PRO A 61 1.96 -2.95 -3.63
CA PRO A 61 1.17 -2.04 -2.81
C PRO A 61 2.12 -1.13 -2.05
N ARG A 62 1.90 0.18 -2.15
CA ARG A 62 2.70 1.13 -1.38
C ARG A 62 2.51 0.76 0.07
N ILE A 63 3.57 0.28 0.71
CA ILE A 63 3.59 0.09 2.16
C ILE A 63 3.45 1.49 2.71
N GLY A 64 2.23 1.81 3.18
CA GLY A 64 1.94 3.09 3.79
C GLY A 64 2.75 3.28 5.07
N ARG A 65 2.46 4.34 5.81
CA ARG A 65 3.05 4.52 7.14
C ARG A 65 2.84 3.24 7.96
N PRO A 66 3.89 2.63 8.53
CA PRO A 66 3.73 1.48 9.39
C PRO A 66 2.71 1.77 10.49
N PRO A 67 1.86 0.79 10.86
CA PRO A 67 0.90 0.98 11.94
C PRO A 67 1.64 1.37 13.22
N THR A 68 1.26 2.49 13.83
CA THR A 68 1.88 2.98 15.07
C THR A 68 1.59 2.03 16.22
N GLN A 69 2.50 1.89 17.20
CA GLN A 69 2.28 1.11 18.43
C GLN A 69 0.94 1.44 19.13
N LYS A 70 0.50 2.70 19.07
CA LYS A 70 -0.81 3.12 19.60
C LYS A 70 -2.00 2.40 18.93
N ARG A 71 -1.89 2.03 17.65
CA ARG A 71 -2.94 1.31 16.92
C ARG A 71 -3.17 -0.08 17.51
N SER A 72 -2.10 -0.84 17.77
CA SER A 72 -2.23 -2.18 18.35
C SER A 72 -2.78 -2.12 19.78
N VAL A 73 -2.32 -1.16 20.59
CA VAL A 73 -2.83 -0.95 21.96
C VAL A 73 -4.32 -0.61 21.98
N VAL A 74 -4.78 0.27 21.08
CA VAL A 74 -6.22 0.61 20.94
C VAL A 74 -7.05 -0.62 20.56
N ILE A 75 -6.60 -1.41 19.59
CA ILE A 75 -7.32 -2.62 19.16
C ILE A 75 -7.37 -3.64 20.30
N ALA A 76 -6.25 -3.92 20.95
CA ALA A 76 -6.18 -4.86 22.07
C ALA A 76 -7.07 -4.43 23.25
N THR A 77 -7.10 -3.14 23.58
CA THR A 77 -7.98 -2.61 24.65
C THR A 77 -9.45 -2.79 24.31
N CYS A 78 -9.83 -2.53 23.05
CA CYS A 78 -11.20 -2.74 22.57
C CYS A 78 -11.60 -4.23 22.55
N GLU A 79 -10.67 -5.13 22.27
CA GLU A 79 -10.92 -6.58 22.27
C GLU A 79 -11.03 -7.15 23.69
N ALA A 80 -10.22 -6.65 24.62
CA ALA A 80 -10.28 -7.05 26.02
C ALA A 80 -11.57 -6.57 26.71
N GLN A 81 -12.06 -5.38 26.36
CA GLN A 81 -13.27 -4.78 26.94
C GLN A 81 -14.13 -4.10 25.86
N PRO A 82 -15.03 -4.86 25.19
CA PRO A 82 -15.84 -4.36 24.07
C PRO A 82 -16.93 -3.37 24.44
N ASP A 83 -17.26 -3.25 25.73
CA ASP A 83 -18.27 -2.36 26.31
C ASP A 83 -17.76 -0.94 26.54
N LEU A 84 -16.44 -0.73 26.48
CA LEU A 84 -15.83 0.59 26.67
C LEU A 84 -16.22 1.57 25.56
N SER A 85 -16.49 2.81 25.95
CA SER A 85 -16.68 3.87 24.98
C SER A 85 -15.34 4.26 24.33
N VAL A 86 -15.40 4.86 23.14
CA VAL A 86 -14.22 5.44 22.47
C VAL A 86 -13.48 6.44 23.37
N ARG A 87 -14.21 7.15 24.25
CA ARG A 87 -13.63 8.10 25.20
C ARG A 87 -12.82 7.40 26.30
N ASP A 88 -13.30 6.26 26.79
CA ASP A 88 -12.62 5.49 27.83
C ASP A 88 -11.36 4.82 27.27
N ILE A 89 -11.44 4.28 26.05
CA ILE A 89 -10.28 3.73 25.34
C ILE A 89 -9.22 4.82 25.12
N ALA A 90 -9.64 6.03 24.72
CA ALA A 90 -8.73 7.16 24.54
C ALA A 90 -7.99 7.53 25.83
N ALA A 91 -8.71 7.58 26.96
CA ALA A 91 -8.13 7.87 28.27
C ALA A 91 -7.11 6.79 28.69
N ARG A 92 -7.48 5.51 28.56
CA ARG A 92 -6.61 4.37 28.95
C ARG A 92 -5.37 4.23 28.10
N THR A 93 -5.49 4.47 26.80
CA THR A 93 -4.40 4.29 25.84
C THR A 93 -3.59 5.55 25.58
N GLN A 94 -3.90 6.66 26.28
CA GLN A 94 -3.29 7.98 26.08
C GLN A 94 -3.20 8.37 24.59
N THR A 95 -4.30 8.08 23.88
CA THR A 95 -4.41 8.26 22.44
C THR A 95 -5.56 9.23 22.17
N PRO A 96 -5.38 10.24 21.30
CA PRO A 96 -6.46 11.18 20.99
C PRO A 96 -7.73 10.44 20.53
N LYS A 97 -8.90 10.90 20.98
CA LYS A 97 -10.20 10.29 20.66
C LYS A 97 -10.41 10.12 19.15
N SER A 98 -10.01 11.10 18.34
CA SER A 98 -10.09 11.04 16.88
C SER A 98 -9.28 9.87 16.32
N THR A 99 -8.05 9.69 16.80
CA THR A 99 -7.18 8.57 16.41
C THR A 99 -7.78 7.22 16.83
N VAL A 100 -8.31 7.11 18.05
CA VAL A 100 -9.00 5.88 18.50
C VAL A 100 -10.17 5.55 17.58
N HIS A 101 -11.00 6.54 17.28
CA HIS A 101 -12.14 6.38 16.37
C HIS A 101 -11.71 5.91 14.97
N ASP A 102 -10.70 6.56 14.38
CA ASP A 102 -10.18 6.18 13.06
C ASP A 102 -9.58 4.77 13.06
N VAL A 103 -8.86 4.40 14.11
CA VAL A 103 -8.29 3.05 14.27
C VAL A 103 -9.39 2.00 14.30
N LEU A 104 -10.42 2.17 15.14
CA LEU A 104 -11.54 1.24 15.26
C LEU A 104 -12.33 1.12 13.95
N ARG A 105 -12.59 2.25 13.28
CA ARG A 105 -13.26 2.26 11.97
C ARG A 105 -12.45 1.51 10.91
N THR A 106 -11.15 1.79 10.81
CA THR A 106 -10.26 1.18 9.80
C THR A 106 -9.99 -0.30 10.09
N SER A 107 -10.14 -0.74 11.33
CA SER A 107 -10.02 -2.16 11.72
C SER A 107 -11.36 -2.92 11.70
N GLY A 108 -12.44 -2.29 11.26
CA GLY A 108 -13.77 -2.94 11.16
C GLY A 108 -14.45 -3.20 12.50
N LYS A 109 -14.00 -2.57 13.59
CA LYS A 109 -14.64 -2.68 14.91
C LYS A 109 -15.89 -1.79 14.93
N VAL A 110 -17.04 -2.42 14.74
CA VAL A 110 -18.34 -1.74 14.77
C VAL A 110 -19.04 -1.97 16.12
N PRO A 111 -19.65 -0.94 16.72
CA PRO A 111 -20.48 -1.11 17.90
C PRO A 111 -21.68 -2.01 17.57
N LYS A 112 -21.83 -3.11 18.29
CA LYS A 112 -23.07 -3.89 18.26
C LYS A 112 -24.03 -3.25 19.25
N LEU A 113 -25.18 -2.78 18.77
CA LEU A 113 -26.26 -2.29 19.63
C LEU A 113 -26.62 -3.39 20.64
N PRO A 114 -26.89 -3.06 21.91
CA PRO A 114 -27.37 -4.05 22.84
C PRO A 114 -28.68 -4.65 22.33
N ARG A 115 -28.81 -5.97 22.45
CA ARG A 115 -30.10 -6.66 22.38
C ARG A 115 -30.96 -6.02 23.47
N VAL A 116 -31.92 -5.18 23.08
CA VAL A 116 -32.80 -4.49 24.02
C VAL A 116 -33.52 -5.56 24.83
N LEU A 117 -33.09 -5.81 26.07
CA LEU A 117 -33.88 -6.58 27.01
C LEU A 117 -35.01 -5.66 27.46
N LEU A 118 -36.10 -5.65 26.69
CA LEU A 118 -37.38 -5.10 27.11
C LEU A 118 -37.86 -5.92 28.31
N THR A 119 -37.46 -5.52 29.52
CA THR A 119 -38.08 -5.99 30.75
C THR A 119 -39.35 -5.18 30.98
N ARG A 120 -40.48 -5.87 30.99
CA ARG A 120 -41.79 -5.38 31.47
C ARG A 120 -41.81 -5.34 32.99
#